data_AF-A0A7C9PV79-F1
#
_entry.id   AF-A0A7C9PV79-F1
#
_cell.length_a   1.000
_cell.length_b   1.000
_cell.length_c   1.000
_cell.angle_alpha   90.00
_cell.angle_beta   90.00
_cell.angle_gamma   90.00
#
_symmetry.space_group_name_H-M   'P 1'
#
loop_
_entity.id
_entity.type
_entity.pdbx_description
1 polymer ?
#
loop_
_entity_poly.entity_id
_entity_poly.type
_entity_poly.pdbx_seq_one_letter_code
_entity_poly.pdbx_strand_id
1 'polypeptide(L)' 'MLDELADWQGNIYLHCAVGRGRSAMVAAALLVVRGLADNERVAEEILRKARPRVKLNRNQRYFLAKIATRRAKS' A
#
# COMPACT_ATOMS: atom_id res chain seq x y z
N MET A 1 -0.49 -11.43 8.46
CA MET A 1 -1.50 -10.38 8.16
C MET A 1 -1.40 -9.81 6.75
N LEU A 2 -0.34 -9.06 6.35
CA LEU A 2 -0.32 -8.48 4.99
C LEU A 2 -0.28 -9.55 3.89
N ASP A 3 0.46 -10.63 4.12
CA ASP A 3 0.55 -11.76 3.17
C ASP A 3 -0.81 -12.49 3.07
N GLU A 4 -1.46 -12.77 4.20
CA GLU A 4 -2.83 -13.32 4.24
C GLU A 4 -3.85 -12.45 3.46
N LEU A 5 -3.77 -11.12 3.61
CA LEU A 5 -4.60 -10.19 2.84
C LEU A 5 -4.21 -10.14 1.36
N ALA A 6 -2.94 -10.36 1.04
CA ALA A 6 -2.47 -10.39 -0.34
C ALA A 6 -3.05 -11.61 -1.09
N ASP A 7 -3.12 -12.76 -0.41
CA ASP A 7 -3.67 -14.02 -0.94
C ASP A 7 -5.20 -14.06 -0.97
N TRP A 8 -5.87 -13.15 -0.25
CA TRP A 8 -7.33 -13.06 -0.23
C TRP A 8 -7.90 -12.67 -1.61
N GLN A 9 -8.67 -13.58 -2.19
CA GLN A 9 -9.25 -13.45 -3.54
C GLN A 9 -10.57 -12.64 -3.58
N GLY A 10 -11.18 -12.37 -2.43
CA GLY A 10 -12.41 -11.59 -2.34
C GLY A 10 -12.16 -10.07 -2.27
N ASN A 11 -13.26 -9.31 -2.19
CA ASN A 11 -13.17 -7.86 -2.00
C ASN A 11 -12.65 -7.51 -0.59
N ILE A 12 -11.74 -6.54 -0.52
CA ILE A 12 -11.20 -5.99 0.73
C ILE A 12 -11.65 -4.54 0.85
N TYR A 13 -12.42 -4.23 1.90
CA TYR A 13 -12.80 -2.86 2.21
C TYR A 13 -11.84 -2.25 3.25
N LEU A 14 -11.04 -1.27 2.83
CA LEU A 14 -10.10 -0.56 3.70
C LEU A 14 -10.61 0.83 4.04
N HIS A 15 -10.92 1.06 5.33
CA HIS A 15 -11.31 2.37 5.84
C HIS A 15 -10.42 2.85 7.00
N CYS A 16 -10.42 4.17 7.22
CA CYS A 16 -9.95 4.77 8.46
C CYS A 16 -10.86 5.97 8.77
N ALA A 17 -10.50 6.86 9.69
CA ALA A 17 -11.35 8.01 10.04
C ALA A 17 -11.65 8.93 8.83
N VAL A 18 -10.66 9.18 7.96
CA VAL A 18 -10.79 10.14 6.81
C VAL A 18 -10.40 9.50 5.48
N GLY A 19 -9.98 8.23 5.47
CA GLY A 19 -9.59 7.51 4.26
C GLY A 19 -8.24 7.92 3.62
N ARG A 20 -7.46 8.82 4.23
CA ARG A 20 -6.28 9.46 3.60
C ARG A 20 -4.91 9.00 4.11
N GLY A 21 -4.84 8.51 5.35
CA GLY A 21 -3.57 8.20 6.02
C GLY A 21 -3.33 6.70 6.19
N ARG A 22 -3.95 6.10 7.22
CA ARG A 22 -3.72 4.69 7.59
C ARG A 22 -4.25 3.71 6.55
N SER A 23 -5.49 3.89 6.10
CA SER A 23 -6.07 3.03 5.05
C SER A 23 -5.32 3.13 3.73
N ALA A 24 -4.81 4.31 3.39
CA ALA A 24 -3.99 4.49 2.19
C ALA A 24 -2.64 3.76 2.31
N MET A 25 -2.00 3.78 3.48
CA MET A 25 -0.76 3.05 3.70
C MET A 25 -0.95 1.52 3.60
N VAL A 26 -2.04 0.98 4.15
CA VAL A 26 -2.36 -0.45 4.01
C VAL A 26 -2.65 -0.81 2.55
N ALA A 27 -3.41 0.02 1.84
CA ALA A 27 -3.68 -0.19 0.41
C ALA A 27 -2.38 -0.16 -0.42
N ALA A 28 -1.48 0.79 -0.14
CA ALA A 28 -0.18 0.86 -0.81
C ALA A 28 0.68 -0.38 -0.51
N ALA A 29 0.67 -0.85 0.73
CA ALA A 29 1.40 -2.06 1.10
C ALA A 29 0.85 -3.29 0.37
N LEU A 30 -0.47 -3.42 0.22
CA LEU A 30 -1.08 -4.51 -0.56
C LEU A 30 -0.71 -4.44 -2.04
N LEU A 31 -0.64 -3.25 -2.64
CA LEU A 31 -0.17 -3.11 -4.02
C LEU A 31 1.26 -3.64 -4.17
N VAL A 32 2.14 -3.30 -3.22
CA VAL A 32 3.53 -3.77 -3.20
C VAL A 32 3.61 -5.28 -2.96
N VAL A 33 2.84 -5.83 -2.02
CA VAL A 33 2.84 -7.27 -1.67
C VAL A 33 2.07 -8.13 -2.69
N ARG A 34 1.25 -7.53 -3.56
CA ARG A 34 0.66 -8.22 -4.73
C ARG A 34 1.47 -8.09 -6.02
N GLY A 35 2.47 -7.20 -6.05
CA GLY A 35 3.39 -7.05 -7.19
C GLY A 35 2.83 -6.11 -8.24
N LEU A 36 1.85 -5.30 -7.84
CA LEU A 36 1.21 -4.28 -8.65
C LEU A 36 1.97 -2.94 -8.55
N ALA A 37 2.91 -2.84 -7.62
CA ALA A 37 3.80 -1.68 -7.45
C ALA A 37 5.18 -2.12 -6.98
N ASP A 38 6.24 -1.66 -7.66
CA ASP A 38 7.62 -2.06 -7.36
C ASP A 38 8.21 -1.31 -6.16
N ASN A 39 7.68 -0.14 -5.84
CA ASN A 39 8.18 0.71 -4.77
C ASN A 39 7.09 1.62 -4.20
N GLU A 40 7.42 2.35 -3.13
CA GLU A 40 6.48 3.22 -2.42
C GLU A 40 5.94 4.36 -3.27
N ARG A 41 6.71 4.84 -4.27
CA ARG A 41 6.30 5.93 -5.15
C ARG A 41 5.24 5.46 -6.14
N VAL A 42 5.50 4.34 -6.81
CA VAL A 42 4.55 3.71 -7.74
C VAL A 42 3.25 3.36 -7.01
N ALA A 43 3.33 2.83 -5.79
CA ALA A 43 2.15 2.53 -4.99
C ALA A 43 1.34 3.80 -4.66
N GLU A 44 2.00 4.91 -4.28
CA GLU A 44 1.33 6.18 -3.99
C GLU A 44 0.67 6.77 -5.26
N GLU A 45 1.32 6.66 -6.42
CA GLU A 45 0.79 7.11 -7.71
C GLU A 45 -0.47 6.35 -8.12
N ILE A 46 -0.46 5.01 -8.01
CA ILE A 46 -1.64 4.17 -8.28
C ILE A 46 -2.80 4.58 -7.36
N LEU A 47 -2.54 4.76 -6.07
CA LEU A 47 -3.58 5.20 -5.14
C LEU A 47 -4.13 6.57 -5.47
N ARG A 48 -3.29 7.51 -5.91
CA ARG A 48 -3.72 8.87 -6.26
C ARG A 48 -4.64 8.91 -7.48
N LYS A 49 -4.51 7.97 -8.42
CA LYS A 49 -5.45 7.85 -9.56
C LYS A 49 -6.88 7.58 -9.08
N ALA A 50 -7.06 6.74 -8.05
CA ALA A 50 -8.37 6.43 -7.48
C ALA A 50 -8.78 7.38 -6.33
N ARG A 51 -7.81 7.93 -5.60
CA ARG A 51 -7.99 8.76 -4.40
C ARG A 51 -7.03 9.96 -4.44
N PRO A 52 -7.34 11.04 -5.19
CA PRO A 52 -6.40 12.14 -5.46
C PRO A 52 -5.83 12.85 -4.22
N ARG A 53 -6.55 12.77 -3.09
CA ARG A 53 -6.17 13.39 -1.81
C ARG A 53 -5.30 12.50 -0.92
N VAL A 54 -4.92 11.30 -1.36
CA VAL A 54 -3.96 10.46 -0.65
C VAL A 54 -2.60 11.13 -0.67
N LYS A 55 -1.99 11.23 0.51
CA LYS A 55 -0.61 11.69 0.67
C LYS A 55 0.02 10.89 1.78
N LEU A 56 1.00 10.06 1.43
CA LEU A 56 1.76 9.33 2.43
C LEU A 56 2.74 10.29 3.13
N ASN A 57 2.95 10.10 4.42
CA ASN A 57 3.98 10.84 5.14
C ASN A 57 5.35 10.15 5.01
N ARG A 58 6.40 10.79 5.53
CA ARG A 58 7.78 10.28 5.45
C ARG A 58 7.93 8.88 6.05
N ASN A 59 7.32 8.64 7.22
CA ASN A 59 7.42 7.35 7.91
C ASN A 59 6.71 6.25 7.12
N GLN A 60 5.52 6.54 6.57
CA GLN A 60 4.77 5.58 5.75
C GLN A 60 5.53 5.19 4.48
N ARG A 61 6.13 6.16 3.78
CA ARG A 61 7.00 5.87 2.62
C ARG A 61 8.19 5.01 3.00
N TYR A 62 8.86 5.34 4.11
CA TYR A 62 9.98 4.54 4.61
C TYR A 62 9.59 3.09 4.91
N PHE A 63 8.44 2.87 5.55
CA PHE A 63 7.95 1.52 5.80
C PHE A 63 7.60 0.77 4.51
N LEU A 64 6.99 1.42 3.53
CA LEU A 64 6.71 0.80 2.23
C LEU A 64 7.97 0.41 1.47
N ALA A 65 9.00 1.26 1.47
CA ALA A 65 10.29 0.93 0.86
C ALA A 65 10.93 -0.31 1.50
N LYS A 66 10.81 -0.46 2.84
CA LYS A 66 11.24 -1.67 3.55
C LYS A 66 10.46 -2.91 3.13
N ILE A 67 9.15 -2.79 2.94
CA ILE A 67 8.29 -3.89 2.47
C ILE A 67 8.71 -4.31 1.06
N ALA A 68 8.86 -3.37 0.14
CA ALA A 68 9.32 -3.63 -1.23
C ALA A 68 10.67 -4.34 -1.26
N THR A 69 11.62 -3.89 -0.43
CA THR A 69 12.95 -4.51 -0.33
C THR A 69 12.89 -5.95 0.20
N ARG A 70 12.01 -6.24 1.15
CA ARG A 70 11.84 -7.61 1.69
C ARG A 70 11.26 -8.56 0.65
N ARG A 71 10.28 -8.08 -0.13
CA ARG A 71 9.67 -8.86 -1.21
C ARG A 71 10.68 -9.20 -2.30
N ALA A 72 11.52 -8.25 -2.74
CA ALA A 72 12.52 -8.50 -3.78
C ALA A 72 13.57 -9.58 -3.40
N LYS A 73 13.62 -9.99 -2.13
CA LYS A 73 14.51 -11.04 -1.62
C LYS A 73 13.81 -12.39 -1.35
N SER A 74 12.48 -12.45 -1.48
CA SER A 74 11.66 -13.67 -1.32
C SER A 74 11.27 -14.20 -2.68
#